data_AF-A0A968NN63-F1
#
_entry.id   AF-A0A968NN63-F1
#
_cell.length_a   1.000
_cell.length_b   1.000
_cell.length_c   1.000
_cell.angle_alpha   90.00
_cell.angle_beta   90.00
_cell.angle_gamma   90.00
#
_symmetry.space_group_name_H-M   'P 1'
#
loop_
_entity.id
_entity.type
_entity.pdbx_description
1 polymer ?
#
loop_
_entity_poly.entity_id
_entity_poly.type
_entity_poly.pdbx_seq_one_letter_code
_entity_poly.pdbx_strand_id
1 'polypeptide(L)'
;TTKSVGNGLRLYEVHIAKMIEVTHSFCGKEGDTKDTNYIVHWNYVADKTFMGRFSFSCKFAANTLKTYGTGKPEQITVNHRGNPTKETISTLNLSGSKAKQFVSLVKTLKPQCDGGTPKICPGSPYR
;
A
#
# COMPACT_ATOMS: atom_id res chain seq x y z
N THR A 1 -6.67 -12.97 2.98
CA THR A 1 -6.10 -13.65 1.79
C THR A 1 -4.76 -14.29 2.12
N THR A 2 -4.69 -15.62 2.16
CA THR A 2 -3.47 -16.40 2.51
C THR A 2 -2.71 -16.95 1.30
N LYS A 3 -3.19 -16.66 0.08
CA LYS A 3 -2.65 -17.17 -1.18
C LYS A 3 -1.19 -16.74 -1.37
N SER A 4 -0.29 -17.70 -1.53
CA SER A 4 1.10 -17.44 -1.90
C SER A 4 1.19 -16.95 -3.35
N VAL A 5 2.10 -16.02 -3.60
CA VAL A 5 2.31 -15.39 -4.91
C VAL A 5 3.78 -15.45 -5.36
N GLY A 6 4.58 -16.31 -4.72
CA GLY A 6 6.02 -16.47 -5.01
C GLY A 6 6.92 -15.65 -4.07
N ASN A 7 8.22 -15.97 -4.06
CA ASN A 7 9.25 -15.33 -3.22
C ASN A 7 8.94 -15.30 -1.70
N GLY A 8 8.08 -16.21 -1.21
CA GLY A 8 7.62 -16.22 0.18
C GLY A 8 6.63 -15.11 0.54
N LEU A 9 6.12 -14.37 -0.45
CA LEU A 9 5.06 -13.38 -0.27
C LEU A 9 3.68 -14.04 -0.40
N ARG A 10 2.70 -13.51 0.32
CA ARG A 10 1.28 -13.76 0.09
C ARG A 10 0.67 -12.54 -0.57
N LEU A 11 -0.53 -12.73 -1.11
CA LEU A 11 -1.27 -11.67 -1.79
C LEU A 11 -1.48 -10.44 -0.89
N TYR A 12 -1.65 -10.67 0.42
CA TYR A 12 -1.73 -9.60 1.41
C TYR A 12 -0.48 -8.71 1.40
N GLU A 13 0.72 -9.28 1.49
CA GLU A 13 1.95 -8.49 1.48
C GLU A 13 2.12 -7.73 0.14
N VAL A 14 1.73 -8.32 -1.00
CA VAL A 14 1.78 -7.64 -2.31
C VAL A 14 0.82 -6.45 -2.38
N HIS A 15 -0.38 -6.56 -1.82
CA HIS A 15 -1.30 -5.41 -1.76
C HIS A 15 -0.77 -4.28 -0.89
N ILE A 16 -0.15 -4.60 0.25
CA ILE A 16 0.50 -3.59 1.09
C ILE A 16 1.66 -2.93 0.35
N ALA A 17 2.48 -3.70 -0.38
CA ALA A 17 3.53 -3.14 -1.24
C ALA A 17 2.93 -2.15 -2.25
N LYS A 18 1.82 -2.52 -2.92
CA LYS A 18 1.15 -1.64 -3.88
C LYS A 18 0.63 -0.35 -3.25
N MET A 19 0.05 -0.39 -2.05
CA MET A 19 -0.39 0.82 -1.34
C MET A 19 0.78 1.77 -1.05
N ILE A 20 1.95 1.23 -0.68
CA ILE A 20 3.16 2.02 -0.44
C ILE A 20 3.68 2.65 -1.74
N GLU A 21 3.74 1.87 -2.83
CA GLU A 21 4.18 2.33 -4.16
C GLU A 21 3.28 3.45 -4.70
N VAL A 22 1.95 3.29 -4.58
CA VAL A 22 1.00 4.33 -5.00
C VAL A 22 1.09 5.55 -4.10
N THR A 23 1.26 5.37 -2.77
CA THR A 23 1.50 6.48 -1.85
C THR A 23 2.73 7.28 -2.27
N HIS A 24 3.84 6.61 -2.59
CA HIS A 24 5.05 7.27 -3.05
C HIS A 24 4.81 8.04 -4.36
N SER A 25 4.17 7.41 -5.34
CA SER A 25 3.84 8.08 -6.61
C SER A 25 2.94 9.30 -6.40
N PHE A 26 1.92 9.19 -5.55
CA PHE A 26 1.02 10.29 -5.23
C PHE A 26 1.76 11.47 -4.61
N CYS A 27 2.66 11.19 -3.66
CA CYS A 27 3.47 12.21 -3.00
C CYS A 27 4.44 12.91 -3.97
N GLY A 28 4.98 12.19 -4.96
CA GLY A 28 5.90 12.77 -5.96
C GLY A 28 5.21 13.55 -7.10
N LYS A 29 3.96 13.22 -7.45
CA LYS A 29 3.22 13.88 -8.54
C LYS A 29 2.66 15.25 -8.17
N GLU A 30 2.44 15.53 -6.90
CA GLU A 30 1.90 16.81 -6.44
C GLU A 30 2.97 17.90 -6.17
N GLY A 31 4.19 17.71 -6.71
CA GLY A 31 5.28 18.68 -6.64
C GLY A 31 6.08 18.61 -5.33
N ASP A 32 7.34 19.06 -5.39
CA ASP A 32 8.34 19.16 -4.32
C ASP A 32 7.90 19.93 -3.05
N THR A 33 6.61 20.24 -2.90
CA THR A 33 6.01 21.09 -1.86
C THR A 33 5.12 20.33 -0.87
N LYS A 34 4.87 19.03 -1.04
CA LYS A 34 4.11 18.27 -0.04
C LYS A 34 4.97 17.97 1.18
N ASP A 35 4.48 18.47 2.31
CA ASP A 35 4.90 18.09 3.66
C ASP A 35 5.19 16.58 3.68
N THR A 36 6.44 16.21 3.97
CA THR A 36 6.85 14.80 4.09
C THR A 36 6.04 14.05 5.15
N ASN A 37 5.35 14.79 6.03
CA ASN A 37 4.42 14.28 7.04
C ASN A 37 2.99 14.08 6.52
N TYR A 38 2.65 14.43 5.28
CA TYR A 38 1.35 14.13 4.69
C TYR A 38 1.07 12.62 4.74
N ILE A 39 -0.11 12.26 5.22
CA ILE A 39 -0.54 10.87 5.44
C ILE A 39 -1.60 10.49 4.41
N VAL A 40 -1.30 9.47 3.60
CA VAL A 40 -2.28 8.82 2.74
C VAL A 40 -2.95 7.69 3.52
N HIS A 41 -4.28 7.71 3.51
CA HIS A 41 -5.10 6.67 4.14
C HIS A 41 -5.67 5.71 3.11
N TRP A 42 -5.53 4.42 3.37
CA TRP A 42 -6.00 3.33 2.54
C TRP A 42 -7.03 2.52 3.29
N ASN A 43 -8.23 2.37 2.74
CA ASN A 43 -9.21 1.40 3.20
C ASN A 43 -9.02 0.11 2.39
N TYR A 44 -8.45 -0.91 3.01
CA TYR A 44 -8.18 -2.17 2.35
C TYR A 44 -9.38 -3.11 2.48
N VAL A 45 -9.92 -3.56 1.36
CA VAL A 45 -11.00 -4.54 1.28
C VAL A 45 -10.53 -5.71 0.43
N ALA A 46 -10.79 -6.93 0.90
CA ALA A 46 -10.56 -8.16 0.15
C ALA A 46 -11.72 -9.12 0.40
N ASP A 47 -12.22 -9.76 -0.66
CA ASP A 47 -13.30 -10.76 -0.56
C ASP A 47 -14.52 -10.23 0.22
N LYS A 48 -14.95 -8.99 -0.09
CA LYS A 48 -16.04 -8.27 0.62
C LYS A 48 -15.84 -8.16 2.13
N THR A 49 -14.60 -8.24 2.58
CA THR A 49 -14.22 -8.09 3.99
C THR A 49 -13.29 -6.91 4.13
N PHE A 50 -13.58 -6.03 5.09
CA PHE A 50 -12.68 -4.94 5.44
C PHE A 50 -11.45 -5.52 6.13
N MET A 51 -10.29 -5.36 5.51
CA MET A 51 -9.01 -5.85 6.00
C MET A 51 -8.34 -4.84 6.92
N GLY A 52 -8.76 -3.58 6.87
CA GLY A 52 -8.28 -2.52 7.73
C GLY A 52 -7.98 -1.21 7.02
N ARG A 53 -7.87 -0.16 7.81
CA ARG A 53 -7.33 1.12 7.40
C ARG A 53 -5.82 1.15 7.64
N PHE A 54 -5.07 1.52 6.61
CA PHE A 54 -3.63 1.75 6.67
C PHE A 54 -3.33 3.22 6.44
N SER A 55 -2.31 3.72 7.14
CA SER A 55 -1.92 5.13 7.08
C SER A 55 -0.43 5.18 6.75
N PHE A 56 -0.09 5.69 5.58
CA PHE A 56 1.29 5.79 5.11
C PHE A 56 1.65 7.24 4.88
N SER A 57 2.68 7.72 5.57
CA SER A 57 3.22 9.04 5.28
C SER A 57 4.04 9.03 4.00
N CYS A 58 4.15 10.18 3.33
CA CYS A 58 5.05 10.35 2.19
C CYS A 58 6.50 9.96 2.55
N LYS A 59 6.96 10.37 3.75
CA LYS A 59 8.27 9.98 4.27
C LYS A 59 8.42 8.47 4.44
N PHE A 60 7.42 7.78 4.99
CA PHE A 60 7.45 6.33 5.14
C PHE A 60 7.55 5.64 3.78
N ALA A 61 6.77 6.06 2.80
CA ALA A 61 6.78 5.47 1.46
C ALA A 61 8.12 5.68 0.74
N ALA A 62 8.66 6.90 0.77
CA ALA A 62 9.97 7.22 0.21
C ALA A 62 11.11 6.42 0.87
N ASN A 63 11.13 6.34 2.20
CA ASN A 63 12.11 5.54 2.92
C ASN A 63 11.99 4.05 2.59
N THR A 64 10.77 3.53 2.44
CA THR A 64 10.56 2.13 2.08
C THR A 64 11.11 1.84 0.69
N LEU A 65 10.82 2.67 -0.32
CA LEU A 65 11.41 2.50 -1.65
C LEU A 65 12.94 2.63 -1.64
N LYS A 66 13.50 3.52 -0.80
CA LYS A 66 14.95 3.64 -0.63
C LYS A 66 15.57 2.39 0.01
N THR A 67 14.92 1.81 1.02
CA THR A 67 15.41 0.64 1.75
C THR A 67 15.38 -0.62 0.90
N TYR A 68 14.27 -0.88 0.20
CA TYR A 68 14.11 -2.10 -0.59
C TYR A 68 14.60 -1.94 -2.03
N GLY A 69 14.77 -0.70 -2.50
CA GLY A 69 15.11 -0.36 -3.87
C GLY A 69 13.90 -0.41 -4.81
N THR A 70 14.07 0.16 -5.99
CA THR A 70 13.04 0.20 -7.02
C THR A 70 13.12 -1.01 -7.95
N GLY A 71 11.96 -1.61 -8.21
CA GLY A 71 11.76 -2.63 -9.23
C GLY A 71 11.42 -2.02 -10.58
N LYS A 72 10.98 -2.87 -11.51
CA LYS A 72 10.50 -2.41 -12.83
C LYS A 72 9.24 -1.55 -12.65
N PRO A 73 9.15 -0.37 -13.28
CA PRO A 73 7.92 0.41 -13.26
C PRO A 73 6.74 -0.40 -13.82
N GLU A 74 5.56 -0.16 -13.27
CA GLU A 74 4.33 -0.83 -13.66
C GLU A 74 3.28 0.21 -14.03
N GLN A 75 2.49 -0.06 -15.07
CA GLN A 75 1.31 0.73 -15.40
C GLN A 75 0.10 0.19 -14.63
N ILE A 76 -0.49 1.05 -13.81
CA ILE A 76 -1.69 0.74 -13.04
C ILE A 76 -2.85 1.64 -13.47
N THR A 77 -4.07 1.26 -13.12
CA THR A 77 -5.25 2.12 -13.24
C THR A 77 -5.63 2.63 -11.85
N VAL A 78 -5.62 3.94 -11.65
CA VAL A 78 -6.10 4.59 -10.43
C VAL A 78 -7.44 5.24 -10.72
N ASN A 79 -8.45 4.96 -9.89
CA ASN A 79 -9.76 5.58 -10.02
C ASN A 79 -9.86 6.83 -9.14
N HIS A 80 -9.75 8.00 -9.76
CA HIS A 80 -9.89 9.29 -9.09
C HIS A 80 -11.36 9.72 -9.08
N ARG A 81 -12.12 9.25 -8.09
CA ARG A 81 -13.54 9.64 -7.87
C ARG A 81 -14.43 9.40 -9.09
N GLY A 82 -14.30 8.24 -9.74
CA GLY A 82 -15.04 7.87 -10.94
C GLY A 82 -14.25 8.04 -12.24
N ASN A 83 -13.06 8.67 -12.19
CA ASN A 83 -12.23 8.91 -13.36
C ASN A 83 -11.02 7.94 -13.37
N PRO A 84 -11.11 6.77 -14.05
CA PRO A 84 -9.98 5.86 -14.16
C PRO A 84 -8.88 6.47 -15.02
N THR A 85 -7.68 6.59 -14.45
CA THR A 85 -6.49 7.13 -15.11
C THR A 85 -5.38 6.08 -15.08
N LYS A 86 -4.69 5.92 -16.21
CA LYS A 86 -3.50 5.06 -16.29
C LYS A 86 -2.29 5.81 -15.77
N GLU A 87 -1.57 5.19 -14.84
CA GLU A 87 -0.42 5.79 -14.19
C GLU A 87 0.75 4.81 -14.18
N THR A 88 1.93 5.27 -14.60
CA THR A 88 3.17 4.52 -14.41
C THR A 88 3.73 4.84 -13.03
N ILE A 89 3.96 3.82 -12.21
CA ILE A 89 4.52 3.95 -10.86
C ILE A 89 5.76 3.09 -10.69
N SER A 90 6.68 3.52 -9.81
CA SER A 90 7.81 2.70 -9.39
C SER A 90 7.33 1.59 -8.45
N THR A 91 7.88 0.39 -8.60
CA THR A 91 7.56 -0.76 -7.73
C THR A 91 8.67 -1.01 -6.72
N LEU A 92 8.39 -1.75 -5.65
CA LEU A 92 9.38 -2.23 -4.69
C LEU A 92 10.13 -3.43 -5.27
N ASN A 93 11.46 -3.43 -5.15
CA ASN A 93 12.27 -4.60 -5.47
C ASN A 93 12.25 -5.61 -4.30
N LEU A 94 11.28 -6.52 -4.34
CA LEU A 94 11.10 -7.58 -3.33
C LEU A 94 11.70 -8.93 -3.75
N SER A 95 12.84 -8.91 -4.45
CA SER A 95 13.55 -10.14 -4.83
C SER A 95 14.44 -10.69 -3.70
N GLY A 96 14.65 -12.01 -3.67
CA GLY A 96 15.58 -12.66 -2.76
C GLY A 96 15.27 -12.40 -1.27
N SER A 97 16.30 -12.01 -0.50
CA SER A 97 16.20 -11.77 0.95
C SER A 97 15.29 -10.59 1.31
N LYS A 98 15.10 -9.63 0.39
CA LYS A 98 14.26 -8.44 0.59
C LYS A 98 12.79 -8.79 0.79
N ALA A 99 12.30 -9.87 0.17
CA ALA A 99 10.93 -10.35 0.41
C ALA A 99 10.68 -10.71 1.88
N LYS A 100 11.61 -11.44 2.51
CA LYS A 100 11.48 -11.86 3.93
C LYS A 100 11.56 -10.67 4.88
N GLN A 101 12.43 -9.70 4.58
CA GLN A 101 12.52 -8.44 5.32
C GLN A 101 11.21 -7.65 5.20
N PHE A 102 10.65 -7.57 3.99
CA PHE A 102 9.40 -6.88 3.75
C PHE A 102 8.21 -7.55 4.47
N VAL A 103 8.13 -8.88 4.46
CA VAL A 103 7.14 -9.62 5.28
C VAL A 103 7.26 -9.25 6.76
N SER A 104 8.48 -9.08 7.27
CA SER A 104 8.71 -8.69 8.65
C SER A 104 8.25 -7.25 8.92
N LEU A 105 8.48 -6.32 7.99
CA LEU A 105 7.92 -4.97 8.04
C LEU A 105 6.39 -5.00 8.03
N VAL A 106 5.76 -5.76 7.13
CA VAL A 106 4.31 -5.83 7.03
C VAL A 106 3.67 -6.32 8.33
N LYS A 107 4.32 -7.23 9.05
CA LYS A 107 3.85 -7.71 10.37
C LYS A 107 3.83 -6.62 11.45
N THR A 108 4.62 -5.56 11.31
CA THR A 108 4.60 -4.43 12.27
C THR A 108 3.50 -3.41 11.94
N LEU A 109 2.95 -3.44 10.72
CA LEU A 109 1.86 -2.58 10.31
C LEU A 109 0.55 -3.09 10.93
N LYS A 110 -0.02 -2.29 11.82
CA LYS A 110 -1.29 -2.62 12.49
C LYS A 110 -2.46 -2.02 11.69
N PRO A 111 -3.33 -2.84 11.07
CA PRO A 111 -4.55 -2.34 10.46
C PRO A 111 -5.44 -1.68 11.51
N GLN A 112 -5.99 -0.52 11.19
CA GLN A 112 -6.90 0.22 12.06
C GLN A 112 -8.35 -0.02 11.64
N CYS A 113 -9.28 0.21 12.57
CA CYS A 113 -10.68 0.38 12.18
C CYS A 113 -10.82 1.69 11.40
N ASP A 114 -11.80 1.76 10.50
CA ASP A 114 -12.21 3.05 9.96
C ASP A 114 -13.08 3.79 10.98
N GLY A 115 -12.83 5.10 11.12
CA GLY A 115 -13.41 5.94 12.18
C GLY A 115 -14.82 6.45 11.90
N GLY A 116 -15.48 5.96 10.84
CA GLY A 116 -16.84 6.34 10.49
C GLY A 116 -17.89 5.81 11.48
N THR A 117 -19.14 6.25 11.30
CA THR A 117 -20.33 5.72 11.97
C THR A 117 -21.24 5.08 10.93
N PRO A 118 -21.45 3.74 10.96
CA PRO A 118 -20.91 2.78 11.92
C PRO A 118 -19.40 2.53 11.75
N LYS A 119 -18.73 2.23 12.86
CA LYS A 119 -17.30 1.89 12.88
C LYS A 119 -17.08 0.52 12.22
N ILE A 120 -16.20 0.46 11.23
CA ILE A 120 -15.86 -0.78 10.51
C ILE A 120 -14.46 -1.21 10.91
N CYS A 121 -14.31 -2.42 11.46
CA CYS A 121 -13.01 -2.94 11.94
C CYS A 121 -12.52 -4.12 11.08
N PRO A 122 -11.21 -4.41 11.07
CA PRO A 122 -10.66 -5.56 10.34
C PRO A 122 -11.46 -6.85 10.61
N GLY A 123 -11.87 -7.55 9.56
CA GLY A 123 -12.75 -8.72 9.62
C GLY A 123 -14.25 -8.42 9.48
N SER A 124 -14.65 -7.15 9.50
CA SER A 124 -16.06 -6.76 9.28
C SER A 124 -16.45 -6.97 7.81
N PRO A 125 -17.70 -7.37 7.53
CA PRO A 125 -18.23 -7.33 6.16
C PRO A 125 -18.15 -5.91 5.58
N TYR A 126 -17.68 -5.80 4.35
CA TYR A 126 -17.67 -4.57 3.57
C TYR A 126 -18.77 -4.66 2.52
N ARG A 127 -19.78 -3.78 2.63
CA ARG A 127 -20.95 -3.73 1.75
C ARG A 127 -20.74 -2.73 0.62
#